data_AF-A0A932WXG0-F1
#
_entry.id   AF-A0A932WXG0-F1
#
_cell.length_a   1.000
_cell.length_b   1.000
_cell.length_c   1.000
_cell.angle_alpha   90.00
_cell.angle_beta   90.00
_cell.angle_gamma   90.00
#
_symmetry.space_group_name_H-M   'P 1'
#
loop_
_entity.id
_entity.type
_entity.pdbx_description
1 polymer ?
#
loop_
_entity_poly.entity_id
_entity_poly.type
_entity_poly.pdbx_seq_one_letter_code
_entity_poly.pdbx_strand_id
1 'polypeptide(L)'
;SIVIPPPNVTGVLHMGHMLNNTIQDVLTRRARMQGKNACWVPGTDHASIATEAKVVQMLRERGIKKSDLSREDFLKYAWEWKEKYGGIILEQLKKLGASCDWDRTRFTMEPSLSEAVIDVFIDLYNKGLIYRELRMVNWDPLGKTALSDEEVIFKDVNSKLYYIKYMLTVDSCQLIAKESNNQQQPTNNYVVIATTRPETILADAAICVNPNDERFKHLIGKKALVPFINREIEIIADEYVAMDFGTGCLKVTPAHDK
;
A
#
# COMPACT_ATOMS: atom_id res chain seq x y z
N SER A 1 -14.62 29.96 -8.41
CA SER A 1 -14.76 28.85 -9.37
C SER A 1 -14.86 27.55 -8.59
N ILE A 2 -15.46 26.52 -9.18
CA ILE A 2 -15.52 25.16 -8.63
C ILE A 2 -14.98 24.22 -9.71
N VAL A 3 -14.22 23.19 -9.31
CA VAL A 3 -13.79 22.11 -10.20
C VAL A 3 -14.55 20.86 -9.75
N ILE A 4 -15.19 20.15 -10.68
CA ILE A 4 -15.77 18.85 -10.38
C ILE A 4 -14.63 17.92 -9.96
N PRO A 5 -14.73 17.24 -8.79
CA PRO A 5 -13.86 16.12 -8.49
C PRO A 5 -13.99 15.11 -9.62
N PRO A 6 -12.95 14.94 -10.45
CA PRO A 6 -13.10 14.30 -11.74
C PRO A 6 -13.47 12.82 -11.54
N PRO A 7 -14.65 12.36 -11.97
CA PRO A 7 -15.02 10.96 -11.87
C PRO A 7 -14.05 10.08 -12.65
N ASN A 8 -13.69 8.94 -12.05
CA ASN A 8 -12.86 7.92 -12.66
C ASN A 8 -13.55 7.33 -13.90
N VAL A 9 -12.80 7.13 -14.99
CA VAL A 9 -13.30 6.44 -16.20
C VAL A 9 -13.41 4.93 -16.01
N THR A 10 -13.99 4.46 -14.91
CA THR A 10 -14.09 3.04 -14.55
C THR A 10 -15.50 2.46 -14.74
N GLY A 11 -16.46 3.27 -15.19
CA GLY A 11 -17.85 2.85 -15.37
C GLY A 11 -18.83 4.00 -15.51
N VAL A 12 -20.02 3.84 -14.93
CA VAL A 12 -21.12 4.83 -14.93
C VAL A 12 -21.25 5.51 -13.56
N LEU A 13 -21.82 6.72 -13.54
CA LEU A 13 -22.07 7.44 -12.30
C LEU A 13 -23.14 6.74 -11.43
N HIS A 14 -22.85 6.59 -10.15
CA HIS A 14 -23.78 6.14 -9.10
C HIS A 14 -24.30 7.30 -8.21
N MET A 15 -25.22 7.01 -7.28
CA MET A 15 -25.87 7.98 -6.39
C MET A 15 -24.91 8.90 -5.61
N GLY A 16 -23.77 8.39 -5.14
CA GLY A 16 -22.73 9.24 -4.52
C GLY A 16 -22.25 10.40 -5.41
N HIS A 17 -22.08 10.16 -6.72
CA HIS A 17 -21.74 11.23 -7.66
C HIS A 17 -22.90 12.22 -7.82
N MET A 18 -24.15 11.74 -7.78
CA MET A 18 -25.33 12.60 -7.90
C MET A 18 -25.40 13.59 -6.74
N LEU A 19 -25.19 13.10 -5.51
CA LEU A 19 -25.15 13.93 -4.32
C LEU A 19 -24.07 15.01 -4.42
N ASN A 20 -22.84 14.61 -4.77
CA ASN A 20 -21.71 15.53 -4.87
C ASN A 20 -21.94 16.62 -5.93
N ASN A 21 -22.35 16.22 -7.14
CA ASN A 21 -22.56 17.16 -8.24
C ASN A 21 -23.77 18.08 -7.99
N THR A 22 -24.83 17.59 -7.36
CA THR A 22 -26.01 18.41 -7.03
C THR A 22 -25.66 19.56 -6.09
N ILE A 23 -24.85 19.30 -5.05
CA ILE A 23 -24.41 20.33 -4.12
C ILE A 23 -23.60 21.41 -4.86
N GLN A 24 -22.66 21.00 -5.72
CA GLN A 24 -21.85 21.92 -6.51
C GLN A 24 -22.68 22.73 -7.51
N ASP A 25 -23.66 22.13 -8.17
CA ASP A 25 -24.53 22.80 -9.13
C ASP A 25 -25.39 23.87 -8.43
N VAL A 26 -25.99 23.54 -7.28
CA VAL A 26 -26.78 24.50 -6.48
C VAL A 26 -25.93 25.70 -6.07
N LEU A 27 -24.71 25.47 -5.57
CA LEU A 27 -23.79 26.54 -5.16
C LEU A 27 -23.38 27.40 -6.36
N THR A 28 -23.08 26.78 -7.50
CA THR A 28 -22.69 27.47 -8.73
C THR A 28 -23.83 28.34 -9.26
N ARG A 29 -25.04 27.79 -9.37
CA ARG A 29 -26.23 28.51 -9.82
C ARG A 29 -26.54 29.70 -8.92
N ARG A 30 -26.54 29.49 -7.59
CA ARG A 30 -26.73 30.59 -6.63
C ARG A 30 -25.68 31.69 -6.80
N ALA A 31 -24.41 31.33 -6.99
CA ALA A 31 -23.35 32.32 -7.20
C ALA A 31 -23.57 33.12 -8.50
N ARG A 32 -23.98 32.48 -9.60
CA ARG A 32 -24.35 33.17 -10.85
C ARG A 32 -25.53 34.12 -10.64
N MET A 33 -26.57 33.68 -9.93
CA MET A 33 -27.73 34.52 -9.60
C MET A 33 -27.38 35.72 -8.70
N GLN A 34 -26.31 35.62 -7.91
CA GLN A 34 -25.77 36.73 -7.11
C GLN A 34 -24.85 37.67 -7.91
N GLY A 35 -24.77 37.52 -9.24
CA GLY A 35 -23.94 38.35 -10.11
C GLY A 35 -22.44 38.00 -10.08
N LYS A 36 -22.05 36.87 -9.46
CA LYS A 36 -20.65 36.43 -9.48
C LYS A 36 -20.32 35.75 -10.80
N ASN A 37 -19.09 35.91 -11.28
CA ASN A 37 -18.56 35.18 -12.43
C ASN A 37 -18.21 33.72 -12.03
N ALA A 38 -19.24 32.89 -11.84
CA ALA A 38 -19.06 31.51 -11.38
C ALA A 38 -18.77 30.57 -12.56
N CYS A 39 -17.56 30.02 -12.56
CA CYS A 39 -17.11 28.96 -13.46
C CYS A 39 -17.09 27.62 -12.72
N TRP A 40 -17.72 26.60 -13.31
CA TRP A 40 -17.76 25.23 -12.81
C TRP A 40 -17.21 24.29 -13.88
N VAL A 41 -15.99 23.80 -13.67
CA VAL A 41 -15.22 23.08 -14.70
C VAL A 41 -15.42 21.58 -14.54
N PRO A 42 -15.94 20.87 -15.56
CA PRO A 42 -16.04 19.43 -15.56
C PRO A 42 -14.72 18.77 -15.99
N GLY A 43 -14.51 17.52 -15.59
CA GLY A 43 -13.41 16.72 -16.09
C GLY A 43 -13.56 15.25 -15.72
N THR A 44 -12.67 14.41 -16.22
CA THR A 44 -12.61 12.98 -15.89
C THR A 44 -11.19 12.56 -15.53
N ASP A 45 -11.09 11.54 -14.68
CA ASP A 45 -9.82 11.01 -14.19
C ASP A 45 -9.51 9.67 -14.86
N HIS A 46 -8.29 9.55 -15.39
CA HIS A 46 -7.73 8.31 -15.93
C HIS A 46 -7.68 7.16 -14.93
N ALA A 47 -7.64 7.43 -13.61
CA ALA A 47 -7.74 6.44 -12.53
C ALA A 47 -6.83 5.20 -12.70
N SER A 48 -5.65 5.39 -13.28
CA SER A 48 -4.56 4.44 -13.53
C SER A 48 -4.90 2.94 -13.28
N ILE A 49 -4.56 2.41 -12.09
CA ILE A 49 -4.72 0.99 -11.70
C ILE A 49 -6.19 0.52 -11.81
N ALA A 50 -7.15 1.36 -11.43
CA ALA A 50 -8.56 1.01 -11.48
C ALA A 50 -9.05 0.87 -12.93
N THR A 51 -8.61 1.77 -13.82
CA THR A 51 -8.90 1.69 -15.26
C THR A 51 -8.20 0.51 -15.90
N GLU A 52 -6.95 0.26 -15.56
CA GLU A 52 -6.20 -0.90 -16.03
C GLU A 52 -6.91 -2.21 -15.71
N ALA A 53 -7.36 -2.39 -14.46
CA ALA A 53 -8.10 -3.58 -14.05
C ALA A 53 -9.39 -3.79 -14.89
N LYS A 54 -10.11 -2.71 -15.18
CA LYS A 54 -11.32 -2.75 -16.03
C LYS A 54 -11.02 -3.08 -17.49
N VAL A 55 -9.97 -2.49 -18.06
CA VAL A 55 -9.52 -2.79 -19.43
C VAL A 55 -9.05 -4.24 -19.53
N VAL A 56 -8.31 -4.75 -18.54
CA VAL A 56 -7.89 -6.17 -18.50
C VAL A 56 -9.08 -7.10 -18.41
N GLN A 57 -10.09 -6.77 -17.59
CA GLN A 57 -11.33 -7.54 -17.53
C GLN A 57 -12.06 -7.56 -18.89
N MET A 58 -12.20 -6.40 -19.54
CA MET A 58 -12.79 -6.28 -20.87
C MET A 58 -12.04 -7.12 -21.91
N LEU A 59 -10.71 -7.07 -21.90
CA LEU A 59 -9.88 -7.86 -22.82
C LEU A 59 -10.10 -9.36 -22.61
N ARG A 60 -10.16 -9.82 -21.36
CA ARG A 60 -10.47 -11.22 -21.03
C ARG A 60 -11.83 -11.65 -21.56
N GLU A 61 -12.86 -10.82 -21.43
CA GLU A 61 -14.20 -11.07 -21.99
C GLU A 61 -14.18 -11.17 -23.52
N ARG A 62 -13.27 -10.44 -24.18
CA ARG A 62 -13.01 -10.54 -25.63
C ARG A 62 -12.06 -11.69 -26.01
N GLY A 63 -11.62 -12.51 -25.05
CA GLY A 63 -10.69 -13.61 -25.28
C GLY A 63 -9.23 -13.20 -25.48
N ILE A 64 -8.88 -11.94 -25.22
CA ILE A 64 -7.53 -11.38 -25.40
C ILE A 64 -6.81 -11.38 -24.05
N LYS A 65 -5.58 -11.90 -24.00
CA LYS A 65 -4.74 -11.82 -22.79
C LYS A 65 -3.83 -10.61 -22.87
N LYS A 66 -3.71 -9.88 -21.75
CA LYS A 66 -2.81 -8.71 -21.63
C LYS A 66 -1.34 -9.08 -21.93
N SER A 67 -0.92 -10.29 -21.56
CA SER A 67 0.46 -10.79 -21.80
C SER A 67 0.83 -10.86 -23.28
N ASP A 68 -0.17 -10.94 -24.15
CA ASP A 68 0.02 -11.16 -25.58
C ASP A 68 0.06 -9.82 -26.35
N LEU A 69 -0.16 -8.70 -25.63
CA LEU A 69 -0.18 -7.35 -26.18
C LEU A 69 1.12 -6.61 -25.88
N SER A 70 1.55 -5.81 -26.86
CA SER A 70 2.56 -4.77 -26.61
C SER A 70 1.97 -3.67 -25.72
N ARG A 71 2.86 -2.85 -25.11
CA ARG A 71 2.42 -1.67 -24.36
C ARG A 71 1.60 -0.72 -25.22
N GLU A 72 2.02 -0.49 -26.47
CA GLU A 72 1.34 0.42 -27.38
C GLU A 72 -0.07 -0.08 -27.73
N ASP A 73 -0.22 -1.38 -27.98
CA ASP A 73 -1.52 -1.96 -28.28
C ASP A 73 -2.43 -1.96 -27.06
N PHE A 74 -1.90 -2.23 -25.87
CA PHE A 74 -2.67 -2.10 -24.63
C PHE A 74 -3.17 -0.67 -24.42
N LEU A 75 -2.33 0.34 -24.67
CA LEU A 75 -2.71 1.74 -24.53
C LEU A 75 -3.84 2.13 -25.51
N LYS A 76 -3.87 1.58 -26.73
CA LYS A 76 -5.00 1.80 -27.65
C LYS A 76 -6.33 1.36 -27.04
N TYR A 77 -6.37 0.19 -26.40
CA TYR A 77 -7.58 -0.30 -25.71
C TYR A 77 -7.93 0.54 -24.48
N ALA A 78 -6.94 1.05 -23.75
CA ALA A 78 -7.18 1.95 -22.63
C ALA A 78 -7.80 3.28 -23.08
N TRP A 79 -7.35 3.83 -24.21
CA TRP A 79 -7.95 5.02 -24.82
C TRP A 79 -9.36 4.74 -25.37
N GLU A 80 -9.59 3.59 -26.03
CA GLU A 80 -10.94 3.16 -26.45
C GLU A 80 -11.90 3.13 -25.25
N TRP A 81 -11.46 2.56 -24.13
CA TRP A 81 -12.23 2.51 -22.89
C TRP A 81 -12.52 3.92 -22.36
N LYS A 82 -11.50 4.78 -22.28
CA LYS A 82 -11.65 6.17 -21.85
C LYS A 82 -12.67 6.91 -22.69
N GLU A 83 -12.62 6.81 -24.02
CA GLU A 83 -13.55 7.55 -24.89
C GLU A 83 -14.99 7.07 -24.69
N LYS A 84 -15.18 5.75 -24.57
CA LYS A 84 -16.51 5.17 -24.32
C LYS A 84 -17.09 5.60 -22.98
N TYR A 85 -16.37 5.38 -21.88
CA TYR A 85 -16.91 5.63 -20.53
C TYR A 85 -16.83 7.09 -20.11
N GLY A 86 -15.79 7.81 -20.53
CA GLY A 86 -15.71 9.26 -20.36
C GLY A 86 -16.88 9.98 -21.05
N GLY A 87 -17.23 9.57 -22.27
CA GLY A 87 -18.40 10.09 -22.97
C GLY A 87 -19.71 9.81 -22.21
N ILE A 88 -19.90 8.58 -21.73
CA ILE A 88 -21.10 8.21 -20.95
C ILE A 88 -21.24 9.07 -19.68
N ILE A 89 -20.14 9.26 -18.94
CA ILE A 89 -20.13 10.06 -17.70
C ILE A 89 -20.55 11.51 -17.98
N LEU A 90 -19.99 12.14 -19.02
CA LEU A 90 -20.33 13.52 -19.38
C LEU A 90 -21.79 13.65 -19.81
N GLU A 91 -22.30 12.69 -20.60
CA GLU A 91 -23.71 12.66 -21.00
C GLU A 91 -24.66 12.45 -19.81
N GLN A 92 -24.27 11.66 -18.80
CA GLN A 92 -25.03 11.55 -17.56
C GLN A 92 -25.09 12.88 -16.81
N LEU A 93 -23.97 13.60 -16.67
CA LEU A 93 -23.95 14.92 -16.04
C LEU A 93 -24.83 15.94 -16.79
N LYS A 94 -24.79 15.94 -18.13
CA LYS A 94 -25.69 16.77 -18.94
C LYS A 94 -27.17 16.44 -18.74
N LYS A 95 -27.52 15.15 -18.72
CA LYS A 95 -28.90 14.69 -18.47
C LYS A 95 -29.43 15.07 -17.09
N LEU A 96 -28.55 15.16 -16.09
CA LEU A 96 -28.90 15.64 -14.75
C LEU A 96 -29.12 17.17 -14.69
N GLY A 97 -28.80 17.88 -15.77
CA GLY A 97 -28.90 19.33 -15.83
C GLY A 97 -27.72 20.04 -15.16
N ALA A 98 -26.54 19.41 -15.06
CA ALA A 98 -25.36 20.07 -14.53
C ALA A 98 -25.02 21.32 -15.36
N SER A 99 -24.93 22.48 -14.72
CA SER A 99 -24.67 23.76 -15.42
C SER A 99 -23.18 24.07 -15.59
N CYS A 100 -22.40 23.05 -15.95
CA CYS A 100 -20.95 23.12 -16.12
C CYS A 100 -20.54 23.95 -17.34
N ASP A 101 -19.30 24.44 -17.31
CA ASP A 101 -18.61 25.00 -18.47
C ASP A 101 -18.02 23.85 -19.31
N TRP A 102 -18.83 23.32 -20.23
CA TRP A 102 -18.47 22.15 -21.04
C TRP A 102 -17.31 22.41 -22.02
N ASP A 103 -17.11 23.66 -22.43
CA ASP A 103 -16.01 24.05 -23.33
C ASP A 103 -14.64 23.89 -22.63
N ARG A 104 -14.64 23.93 -21.29
CA ARG A 104 -13.45 23.72 -20.45
C ARG A 104 -13.32 22.30 -19.92
N THR A 105 -13.98 21.30 -20.52
CA THR A 105 -13.85 19.91 -20.07
C THR A 105 -12.39 19.45 -20.13
N ARG A 106 -11.90 18.84 -19.04
CA ARG A 106 -10.50 18.38 -18.90
C ARG A 106 -10.40 16.87 -18.69
N PHE A 107 -9.27 16.28 -19.09
CA PHE A 107 -8.93 14.89 -18.80
C PHE A 107 -7.50 14.81 -18.26
N THR A 108 -7.28 14.08 -17.17
CA THR A 108 -5.98 14.10 -16.44
C THR A 108 -4.76 13.73 -17.27
N MET A 109 -4.90 12.91 -18.32
CA MET A 109 -3.81 12.52 -19.22
C MET A 109 -3.75 13.37 -20.50
N GLU A 110 -4.42 14.53 -20.56
CA GLU A 110 -4.23 15.47 -21.66
C GLU A 110 -2.83 16.10 -21.62
N PRO A 111 -2.25 16.53 -22.76
CA PRO A 111 -0.88 17.02 -22.82
C PRO A 111 -0.60 18.15 -21.81
N SER A 112 -1.47 19.16 -21.72
CA SER A 112 -1.29 20.31 -20.84
C SER A 112 -1.31 19.95 -19.35
N LEU A 113 -2.13 18.99 -18.93
CA LEU A 113 -2.14 18.55 -17.52
C LEU A 113 -0.99 17.60 -17.22
N SER A 114 -0.55 16.82 -18.21
CA SER A 114 0.62 15.97 -18.08
C SER A 114 1.89 16.81 -17.93
N GLU A 115 2.03 17.89 -18.70
CA GLU A 115 3.08 18.90 -18.54
C GLU A 115 3.06 19.53 -17.15
N ALA A 116 1.88 19.93 -16.65
CA ALA A 116 1.75 20.48 -15.29
C ALA A 116 2.21 19.49 -14.20
N VAL A 117 1.94 18.19 -14.34
CA VAL A 117 2.42 17.16 -13.40
C VAL A 117 3.95 17.05 -13.47
N ILE A 118 4.53 17.10 -14.67
CA ILE A 118 5.99 17.08 -14.87
C ILE A 118 6.64 18.31 -14.22
N ASP A 119 6.07 19.50 -14.42
CA ASP A 119 6.58 20.75 -13.83
C ASP A 119 6.56 20.70 -12.29
N VAL A 120 5.46 20.21 -11.70
CA VAL A 120 5.35 20.04 -10.24
C VAL A 120 6.35 18.99 -9.74
N PHE A 121 6.53 17.89 -10.48
CA PHE A 121 7.54 16.89 -10.13
C PHE A 121 8.95 17.49 -10.11
N ILE A 122 9.31 18.26 -11.14
CA ILE A 122 10.61 18.95 -11.23
C ILE A 122 10.79 19.95 -10.09
N ASP A 123 9.77 20.75 -9.80
CA ASP A 123 9.80 21.71 -8.68
C ASP A 123 10.01 21.03 -7.33
N LEU A 124 9.25 19.97 -7.03
CA LEU A 124 9.38 19.21 -5.79
C LEU A 124 10.73 18.47 -5.70
N TYR A 125 11.24 17.96 -6.81
CA TYR A 125 12.57 17.37 -6.89
C TYR A 125 13.67 18.40 -6.61
N ASN A 126 13.60 19.57 -7.25
CA ASN A 126 14.57 20.67 -7.03
C ASN A 126 14.55 21.21 -5.59
N LYS A 127 13.39 21.13 -4.92
CA LYS A 127 13.25 21.45 -3.48
C LYS A 127 13.78 20.35 -2.55
N GLY A 128 14.24 19.21 -3.07
CA GLY A 128 14.73 18.08 -2.29
C GLY A 128 13.62 17.26 -1.60
N LEU A 129 12.36 17.44 -2.02
CA LEU A 129 11.21 16.71 -1.45
C LEU A 129 10.95 15.36 -2.14
N ILE A 130 11.56 15.13 -3.31
CA ILE A 130 11.49 13.86 -4.04
C ILE A 130 12.86 13.22 -4.06
N TYR A 131 12.92 11.94 -3.70
CA TYR A 131 14.13 11.14 -3.70
C TYR A 131 13.83 9.73 -4.22
N ARG A 132 14.89 9.00 -4.57
CA ARG A 132 14.81 7.59 -4.97
C ARG A 132 15.72 6.76 -4.07
N GLU A 133 15.13 5.83 -3.34
CA GLU A 133 15.84 4.92 -2.44
C GLU A 133 15.12 3.56 -2.38
N LEU A 134 15.80 2.55 -1.84
CA LEU A 134 15.18 1.28 -1.49
C LEU A 134 14.45 1.43 -0.16
N ARG A 135 13.12 1.34 -0.20
CA ARG A 135 12.25 1.36 0.97
C ARG A 135 11.30 0.18 0.90
N MET A 136 10.83 -0.29 2.05
CA MET A 136 9.73 -1.25 2.08
C MET A 136 8.46 -0.61 1.52
N VAL A 137 7.85 -1.30 0.56
CA VAL A 137 6.63 -0.88 -0.13
C VAL A 137 5.56 -1.97 -0.01
N ASN A 138 4.30 -1.57 -0.06
CA ASN A 138 3.22 -2.53 -0.25
C ASN A 138 3.25 -2.98 -1.71
N TRP A 139 3.36 -4.28 -1.95
CA TRP A 139 3.45 -4.85 -3.29
C TRP A 139 2.21 -5.66 -3.61
N ASP A 140 1.53 -5.33 -4.70
CA ASP A 140 0.44 -6.16 -5.24
C ASP A 140 1.00 -7.22 -6.20
N PRO A 141 0.97 -8.52 -5.84
CA PRO A 141 1.46 -9.58 -6.73
C PRO A 141 0.60 -9.78 -7.99
N LEU A 142 -0.67 -9.35 -7.97
CA LEU A 142 -1.57 -9.48 -9.13
C LEU A 142 -1.35 -8.34 -10.13
N GLY A 143 -1.38 -7.09 -9.65
CA GLY A 143 -1.10 -5.89 -10.45
C GLY A 143 0.38 -5.72 -10.80
N LYS A 144 1.29 -6.40 -10.07
CA LYS A 144 2.75 -6.30 -10.21
C LYS A 144 3.24 -4.85 -10.07
N THR A 145 2.73 -4.15 -9.08
CA THR A 145 3.05 -2.74 -8.80
C THR A 145 3.11 -2.48 -7.31
N ALA A 146 3.84 -1.43 -6.94
CA ALA A 146 3.80 -0.89 -5.59
C ALA A 146 2.51 -0.08 -5.38
N LEU A 147 1.98 -0.11 -4.15
CA LEU A 147 0.79 0.63 -3.71
C LEU A 147 1.15 1.59 -2.56
N SER A 148 0.46 2.73 -2.53
CA SER A 148 0.49 3.63 -1.38
C SER A 148 -0.17 2.98 -0.15
N ASP A 149 0.21 3.41 1.06
CA ASP A 149 -0.45 2.96 2.29
C ASP A 149 -1.97 3.28 2.26
N GLU A 150 -2.38 4.37 1.59
CA GLU A 150 -3.79 4.75 1.43
C GLU A 150 -4.59 3.82 0.48
N GLU A 151 -3.91 3.07 -0.38
CA GLU A 151 -4.53 2.14 -1.32
C GLU A 151 -4.71 0.73 -0.72
N VAL A 152 -4.12 0.47 0.45
CA VAL A 152 -4.18 -0.82 1.13
C VAL A 152 -5.35 -0.88 2.08
N ILE A 153 -6.25 -1.84 1.85
CA ILE A 153 -7.44 -2.06 2.67
C ILE A 153 -7.16 -3.19 3.66
N PHE A 154 -7.06 -2.85 4.94
CA PHE A 154 -6.92 -3.82 6.01
C PHE A 154 -8.22 -4.58 6.26
N LYS A 155 -8.10 -5.90 6.46
CA LYS A 155 -9.22 -6.79 6.76
C LYS A 155 -8.78 -7.82 7.79
N ASP A 156 -9.65 -8.09 8.74
CA ASP A 156 -9.43 -9.17 9.70
C ASP A 156 -9.57 -10.52 9.02
N VAL A 157 -8.57 -11.37 9.20
CA VAL A 157 -8.52 -12.71 8.65
C VAL A 157 -8.15 -13.71 9.72
N ASN A 158 -8.83 -14.85 9.73
CA ASN A 158 -8.46 -15.95 10.61
C ASN A 158 -7.13 -16.55 10.12
N SER A 159 -6.10 -16.45 10.97
CA SER A 159 -4.77 -17.01 10.71
C SER A 159 -4.35 -17.95 11.83
N LYS A 160 -3.35 -18.78 11.56
CA LYS A 160 -2.74 -19.68 12.54
C LYS A 160 -1.50 -19.01 13.15
N LEU A 161 -1.38 -19.09 14.46
CA LEU A 161 -0.17 -18.68 15.17
C LEU A 161 0.74 -19.90 15.37
N TYR A 162 1.93 -19.86 14.79
CA TYR A 162 2.94 -20.92 14.85
C TYR A 162 3.96 -20.63 15.94
N TYR A 163 4.40 -21.67 16.65
CA TYR A 163 5.41 -21.60 17.70
C TYR A 163 6.65 -22.38 17.28
N ILE A 164 7.78 -21.71 17.16
CA ILE A 164 8.97 -22.27 16.52
C ILE A 164 10.19 -22.08 17.42
N LYS A 165 10.99 -23.13 17.56
CA LYS A 165 12.18 -23.16 18.40
C LYS A 165 13.41 -22.71 17.61
N TYR A 166 14.12 -21.71 18.12
CA TYR A 166 15.42 -21.26 17.62
C TYR A 166 16.47 -21.74 18.62
N MET A 167 17.42 -22.55 18.16
CA MET A 167 18.46 -23.07 19.03
C MET A 167 19.47 -21.97 19.35
N LEU A 168 19.86 -21.83 20.61
CA LEU A 168 20.93 -20.92 21.01
C LEU A 168 22.28 -21.46 20.51
N THR A 169 23.20 -20.55 20.16
CA THR A 169 24.55 -20.98 19.78
C THR A 169 25.29 -21.57 20.98
N VAL A 170 26.28 -22.44 20.72
CA VAL A 170 27.08 -23.06 21.79
C VAL A 170 27.72 -21.99 22.69
N ASP A 171 28.27 -20.94 22.08
CA ASP A 171 28.87 -19.82 22.81
C ASP A 171 27.84 -19.07 23.66
N SER A 172 26.63 -18.87 23.15
CA SER A 172 25.54 -18.25 23.89
C SER A 172 25.14 -19.08 25.10
N CYS A 173 25.01 -20.40 24.94
CA CYS A 173 24.74 -21.31 26.05
C CYS A 173 25.85 -21.26 27.12
N GLN A 174 27.12 -21.18 26.71
CA GLN A 174 28.25 -21.06 27.64
C GLN A 174 28.25 -19.72 28.39
N LEU A 175 27.93 -18.62 27.70
CA LEU A 175 27.83 -17.30 28.32
C LEU A 175 26.70 -17.26 29.37
N ILE A 176 25.52 -17.79 29.02
CA ILE A 176 24.39 -17.90 29.95
C ILE A 176 24.76 -18.75 31.17
N ALA A 177 25.47 -19.87 30.96
CA ALA A 177 25.93 -20.73 32.05
C ALA A 177 26.96 -20.06 32.98
N LYS A 178 27.81 -19.15 32.47
CA LYS A 178 28.77 -18.38 33.27
C LYS A 178 28.11 -17.28 34.08
N GLU A 179 27.09 -16.63 33.52
CA GLU A 179 26.33 -15.57 34.20
C GLU A 179 25.39 -16.14 35.29
N SER A 180 24.93 -17.38 35.09
CA SER A 180 24.10 -18.12 36.04
C SER A 180 24.97 -18.92 37.02
N ASN A 181 25.56 -18.27 38.03
CA ASN A 181 26.42 -18.88 39.05
C ASN A 181 25.76 -20.07 39.82
N ASN A 182 25.69 -21.26 39.22
CA ASN A 182 25.22 -22.52 39.83
C ASN A 182 23.82 -22.50 40.49
N GLN A 183 22.97 -21.52 40.18
CA GLN A 183 21.55 -21.55 40.54
C GLN A 183 20.73 -21.77 39.26
N GLN A 184 20.18 -22.98 39.13
CA GLN A 184 19.26 -23.45 38.09
C GLN A 184 19.61 -23.02 36.65
N GLN A 185 20.36 -23.88 35.95
CA GLN A 185 20.53 -23.77 34.50
C GLN A 185 19.16 -23.51 33.83
N PRO A 186 18.99 -22.48 32.99
CA PRO A 186 17.84 -22.44 32.11
C PRO A 186 17.93 -23.70 31.22
N THR A 187 17.01 -24.63 31.45
CA THR A 187 17.03 -26.03 31.00
C THR A 187 16.87 -26.21 29.49
N ASN A 188 16.77 -25.12 28.73
CA ASN A 188 16.42 -25.14 27.32
C ASN A 188 17.43 -24.35 26.50
N ASN A 189 18.16 -25.06 25.62
CA ASN A 189 19.08 -24.48 24.64
C ASN A 189 18.35 -23.80 23.47
N TYR A 190 17.15 -23.27 23.68
CA TYR A 190 16.32 -22.70 22.63
C TYR A 190 15.42 -21.58 23.16
N VAL A 191 15.06 -20.66 22.26
CA VAL A 191 14.01 -19.66 22.44
C VAL A 191 12.83 -19.99 21.53
N VAL A 192 11.61 -19.76 22.00
CA VAL A 192 10.38 -20.01 21.22
C VAL A 192 9.85 -18.69 20.70
N ILE A 193 9.63 -18.60 19.39
CA ILE A 193 9.05 -17.42 18.72
C ILE A 193 7.63 -17.76 18.25
N ALA A 194 6.71 -16.83 18.45
CA ALA A 194 5.37 -16.87 17.87
C ALA A 194 5.33 -16.08 16.55
N THR A 195 4.84 -16.68 15.47
CA THR A 195 4.68 -16.01 14.17
C THR A 195 3.46 -16.50 13.40
N THR A 196 2.79 -15.60 12.68
CA THR A 196 1.74 -15.94 11.70
C THR A 196 2.30 -16.20 10.30
N ARG A 197 3.58 -15.90 10.07
CA ARG A 197 4.27 -15.97 8.77
C ARG A 197 5.49 -16.88 8.83
N PRO A 198 5.33 -18.21 8.98
CA PRO A 198 6.46 -19.14 9.09
C PRO A 198 7.36 -19.15 7.85
N GLU A 199 6.83 -18.80 6.67
CA GLU A 199 7.57 -18.71 5.42
C GLU A 199 8.68 -17.63 5.43
N THR A 200 8.58 -16.65 6.32
CA THR A 200 9.54 -15.53 6.40
C THR A 200 10.75 -15.81 7.30
N ILE A 201 10.77 -16.94 8.00
CA ILE A 201 11.81 -17.30 8.99
C ILE A 201 13.21 -17.34 8.38
N LEU A 202 13.32 -17.82 7.15
CA LEU A 202 14.60 -17.94 6.46
C LEU A 202 15.27 -16.57 6.21
N ALA A 203 14.48 -15.49 6.26
CA ALA A 203 14.93 -14.12 6.07
C ALA A 203 15.14 -13.37 7.41
N ASP A 204 14.99 -14.03 8.55
CA ASP A 204 15.14 -13.37 9.86
C ASP A 204 16.55 -12.84 10.06
N ALA A 205 16.65 -11.58 10.50
CA ALA A 205 17.91 -10.91 10.77
C ALA A 205 18.23 -10.84 12.27
N ALA A 206 17.21 -10.87 13.13
CA ALA A 206 17.34 -10.82 14.57
C ALA A 206 16.12 -11.44 15.27
N ILE A 207 16.27 -11.73 16.55
CA ILE A 207 15.16 -11.97 17.49
C ILE A 207 15.08 -10.75 18.39
N CYS A 208 13.89 -10.19 18.58
CA CYS A 208 13.68 -9.05 19.45
C CYS A 208 12.91 -9.47 20.70
N VAL A 209 13.36 -9.01 21.87
CA VAL A 209 12.72 -9.22 23.17
C VAL A 209 12.52 -7.89 23.88
N ASN A 210 11.51 -7.79 24.73
CA ASN A 210 11.32 -6.59 25.53
C ASN A 210 12.38 -6.54 26.66
N PRO A 211 13.13 -5.42 26.84
CA PRO A 211 14.14 -5.31 27.90
C PRO A 211 13.57 -5.40 29.32
N ASN A 212 12.28 -5.11 29.49
CA ASN A 212 11.56 -5.20 30.77
C ASN A 212 11.00 -6.61 31.03
N ASP A 213 11.13 -7.55 30.08
CA ASP A 213 10.73 -8.94 30.26
C ASP A 213 11.84 -9.74 30.96
N GLU A 214 11.73 -9.86 32.28
CA GLU A 214 12.67 -10.62 33.11
C GLU A 214 12.84 -12.08 32.66
N ARG A 215 11.87 -12.65 31.92
CA ARG A 215 11.97 -14.02 31.37
C ARG A 215 13.06 -14.15 30.32
N PHE A 216 13.36 -13.09 29.57
CA PHE A 216 14.26 -13.14 28.41
C PHE A 216 15.44 -12.15 28.48
N LYS A 217 15.51 -11.33 29.54
CA LYS A 217 16.59 -10.36 29.75
C LYS A 217 18.00 -10.94 29.67
N HIS A 218 18.19 -12.17 30.14
CA HIS A 218 19.45 -12.90 30.09
C HIS A 218 19.87 -13.34 28.67
N LEU A 219 18.95 -13.29 27.70
CA LEU A 219 19.20 -13.63 26.29
C LEU A 219 19.66 -12.42 25.46
N ILE A 220 19.55 -11.20 25.97
CA ILE A 220 19.92 -9.99 25.24
C ILE A 220 21.43 -10.00 24.94
N GLY A 221 21.79 -9.74 23.68
CA GLY A 221 23.16 -9.79 23.18
C GLY A 221 23.70 -11.21 22.95
N LYS A 222 22.89 -12.25 23.19
CA LYS A 222 23.21 -13.63 22.81
C LYS A 222 22.80 -13.89 21.35
N LYS A 223 23.19 -15.05 20.82
CA LYS A 223 22.89 -15.46 19.45
C LYS A 223 22.05 -16.73 19.41
N ALA A 224 21.18 -16.79 18.40
CA ALA A 224 20.38 -17.95 18.06
C ALA A 224 20.58 -18.35 16.60
N LEU A 225 20.25 -19.60 16.28
CA LEU A 225 20.31 -20.17 14.94
C LEU A 225 18.93 -20.11 14.29
N VAL A 226 18.87 -19.51 13.11
CA VAL A 226 17.68 -19.59 12.25
C VAL A 226 17.43 -21.07 11.90
N PRO A 227 16.23 -21.59 12.16
CA PRO A 227 15.87 -22.97 11.82
C PRO A 227 16.18 -23.30 10.35
N PHE A 228 16.53 -24.56 10.08
CA PHE A 228 16.82 -25.12 8.76
C PHE A 228 18.12 -24.66 8.09
N ILE A 229 18.55 -23.40 8.28
CA ILE A 229 19.76 -22.85 7.63
C ILE A 229 20.94 -22.70 8.59
N ASN A 230 20.71 -22.81 9.90
CA ASN A 230 21.73 -22.67 10.95
C ASN A 230 22.55 -21.37 10.82
N ARG A 231 21.93 -20.29 10.33
CA ARG A 231 22.53 -18.96 10.30
C ARG A 231 22.41 -18.33 11.67
N GLU A 232 23.51 -17.78 12.19
CA GLU A 232 23.49 -17.03 13.44
C GLU A 232 22.78 -15.68 13.27
N ILE A 233 21.91 -15.36 14.22
CA ILE A 233 21.25 -14.07 14.37
C ILE A 233 21.32 -13.60 15.82
N GLU A 234 21.32 -12.29 16.02
CA GLU A 234 21.41 -11.69 17.35
C GLU A 234 20.06 -11.58 18.03
N ILE A 235 20.06 -11.66 19.36
CA ILE A 235 18.92 -11.36 20.20
C ILE A 235 19.06 -9.92 20.70
N ILE A 236 18.25 -9.04 20.15
CA ILE A 236 18.24 -7.60 20.43
C ILE A 236 17.09 -7.23 21.38
N ALA A 237 17.17 -6.06 22.00
CA ALA A 237 16.14 -5.55 22.89
C ALA A 237 15.41 -4.35 22.27
N ASP A 238 14.08 -4.36 22.32
CA ASP A 238 13.24 -3.22 21.94
C ASP A 238 11.95 -3.20 22.79
N GLU A 239 11.56 -2.03 23.29
CA GLU A 239 10.34 -1.84 24.07
C GLU A 239 9.07 -2.00 23.23
N TYR A 240 9.17 -1.94 21.89
CA TYR A 240 8.07 -2.18 20.96
C TYR A 240 7.48 -3.60 21.08
N VAL A 241 8.26 -4.59 21.52
CA VAL A 241 7.79 -5.97 21.65
C VAL A 241 6.81 -6.10 22.82
N ALA A 242 5.58 -6.49 22.52
CA ALA A 242 4.56 -6.76 23.54
C ALA A 242 4.89 -8.05 24.33
N MET A 243 4.97 -7.94 25.66
CA MET A 243 5.34 -9.05 26.56
C MET A 243 4.24 -10.11 26.69
N ASP A 244 2.99 -9.70 26.49
CA ASP A 244 1.78 -10.52 26.63
C ASP A 244 1.34 -11.19 25.31
N PHE A 245 1.88 -10.77 24.17
CA PHE A 245 1.56 -11.34 22.87
C PHE A 245 2.43 -12.55 22.53
N GLY A 246 1.79 -13.69 22.27
CA GLY A 246 2.46 -14.92 21.86
C GLY A 246 3.44 -15.42 22.94
N THR A 247 4.74 -15.39 22.64
CA THR A 247 5.80 -15.79 23.59
C THR A 247 6.52 -14.62 24.27
N GLY A 248 6.26 -13.37 23.87
CA GLY A 248 7.09 -12.21 24.26
C GLY A 248 8.40 -12.08 23.47
N CYS A 249 8.66 -12.98 22.50
CA CYS A 249 9.79 -12.92 21.58
C CYS A 249 9.27 -12.75 20.14
N LEU A 250 9.77 -11.73 19.44
CA LEU A 250 9.40 -11.41 18.06
C LEU A 250 10.55 -11.74 17.11
N LYS A 251 10.26 -12.39 15.98
CA LYS A 251 11.23 -12.48 14.88
C LYS A 251 11.28 -11.17 14.09
N VAL A 252 12.47 -10.71 13.73
CA VAL A 252 12.68 -9.49 12.94
C VAL A 252 13.07 -9.86 11.52
N THR A 253 12.24 -9.48 10.54
CA THR A 253 12.45 -9.80 9.13
C THR A 253 12.36 -8.53 8.26
N PRO A 254 13.40 -7.68 8.24
CA PRO A 254 13.34 -6.34 7.62
C PRO A 254 13.08 -6.31 6.11
N ALA A 255 13.17 -7.45 5.41
CA ALA A 255 12.85 -7.54 4.00
C ALA A 255 11.34 -7.76 3.72
N HIS A 256 10.55 -8.06 4.76
CA HIS A 256 9.18 -8.54 4.62
C HIS A 256 8.16 -7.89 5.56
N ASP A 257 8.60 -7.12 6.55
CA ASP A 257 7.74 -6.44 7.53
C ASP A 257 8.40 -5.13 8.01
N LYS A 258 7.58 -4.08 8.22
CA LYS A 258 8.03 -2.71 8.56
C LYS A 258 8.41 -2.60 10.03
#